data_AF-A0A1V6E853-F1
#
_entry.id   AF-A0A1V6E853-F1
#
_cell.length_a   1.000
_cell.length_b   1.000
_cell.length_c   1.000
_cell.angle_alpha   90.00
_cell.angle_beta   90.00
_cell.angle_gamma   90.00
#
_symmetry.space_group_name_H-M   'P 1'
#
loop_
_entity.id
_entity.type
_entity.pdbx_description
1 polymer ?
#
loop_
_entity_poly.entity_id
_entity_poly.type
_entity_poly.pdbx_seq_one_letter_code
_entity_poly.pdbx_strand_id
1 'polypeptide(L)'
;MKKLSKIVKALVAVSIAALFIASCANPLQPSLTSGSTGASKSLTVGDPTIVPGNYVSLGTGPQNKKDGTTVLVPGASSNIDSAIQEIAPDGYPVLNQKYGPLTVTKLYTKSTGEVYGFDFVSEIPIIGIYLKGGSEGGNFYNSSPDGATSGTVVTPLTGKLGKGGNAAISHWIFAWVPRPLVTLTANATFDRDWNWTIQKTNSLADGNSSAKPAMMVAGDSLPVTYTVSGAASSVDKNFLVQGVVTVTNPAYNKTSAILSGINIAVPNGSGAVEGIFPVTIAAGASSVAFNYSASLTSKTDGAVTATTVSGSGNVVSNSASASFAFGTTPKNQFDTSIVISDSLVPAAARTIGLAGLTSGAYSFTYDYSISAPAAGAAVLIQNTASYVASTSDGEANDRGSATSDVWIKLNETTTPPPVFPPSTSHNDTGWARLDHYYLDFMADLDLGANNWGWTNGPLSAGTYTANLYAGAAQSDITKGKLAGTVTLKYEGSNVTVTYSMNSGYYLKETQLYVGTDKLPKKNGAYTSSPGLLGNQHSLNYATSDSYTLTGFSGYIYFAAHAKVLY
;
A
#
# COMPACT_ATOMS: atom_id res chain seq x y z
N MET A 1 9.76 40.92 36.52
CA MET A 1 8.49 40.58 35.84
C MET A 1 8.03 39.21 36.29
N LYS A 2 7.36 39.19 37.45
CA LYS A 2 6.52 38.10 37.94
C LYS A 2 5.17 38.23 37.21
N LYS A 3 4.76 37.18 36.51
CA LYS A 3 3.42 36.89 35.92
C LYS A 3 3.61 36.34 34.49
N LEU A 4 4.04 35.08 34.37
CA LEU A 4 3.75 34.27 33.18
C LEU A 4 3.86 32.75 33.46
N SER A 5 3.67 32.31 34.72
CA SER A 5 3.87 30.90 35.13
C SER A 5 2.58 30.16 35.54
N LYS A 6 1.40 30.64 35.12
CA LYS A 6 0.10 29.99 35.46
C LYS A 6 -0.74 29.51 34.27
N ILE A 7 -0.27 29.63 33.03
CA ILE A 7 -1.06 29.24 31.83
C ILE A 7 -0.49 28.00 31.11
N VAL A 8 0.73 27.55 31.43
CA VAL A 8 1.36 26.41 30.73
C VAL A 8 1.19 25.06 31.48
N LYS A 9 0.58 25.05 32.67
CA LYS A 9 0.21 23.79 33.38
C LYS A 9 -1.23 23.31 33.11
N ALA A 10 -2.00 24.00 32.27
CA ALA A 10 -3.38 23.65 31.95
C ALA A 10 -3.58 23.05 30.54
N LEU A 11 -2.51 22.94 29.73
CA LEU A 11 -2.61 22.47 28.33
C LEU A 11 -2.00 21.08 28.07
N VAL A 12 -1.54 20.37 29.11
CA VAL A 12 -1.01 18.98 29.01
C VAL A 12 -1.91 17.97 29.76
N ALA A 13 -3.05 18.42 30.29
CA ALA A 13 -4.03 17.55 30.97
C ALA A 13 -5.29 17.26 30.14
N VAL A 14 -5.32 17.61 28.84
CA VAL A 14 -6.55 17.56 28.00
C VAL A 14 -6.40 16.62 26.78
N SER A 15 -5.48 15.65 26.81
CA SER A 15 -5.39 14.64 25.74
C SER A 15 -5.31 13.19 26.21
N ILE A 16 -5.66 12.90 27.48
CA ILE A 16 -5.74 11.53 28.03
C ILE A 16 -7.16 11.20 28.55
N ALA A 17 -8.18 11.98 28.17
CA ALA A 17 -9.57 11.75 28.59
C ALA A 17 -10.58 11.77 27.43
N ALA A 18 -10.16 11.27 26.26
CA ALA A 18 -11.03 11.12 25.09
C ALA A 18 -10.69 9.83 24.32
N LEU A 19 -10.77 8.68 25.00
CA LEU A 19 -11.06 7.40 24.35
C LEU A 19 -11.72 6.41 25.31
N PHE A 20 -12.65 6.90 26.11
CA PHE A 20 -13.68 6.07 26.75
C PHE A 20 -14.92 6.97 26.86
N ILE A 21 -16.08 6.42 26.51
CA ILE A 21 -17.41 7.03 26.52
C ILE A 21 -17.80 7.77 25.21
N ALA A 22 -18.01 6.98 24.15
CA ALA A 22 -19.33 6.90 23.52
C ALA A 22 -19.85 5.50 23.89
N SER A 23 -20.75 5.33 24.86
CA SER A 23 -22.17 5.65 24.70
C SER A 23 -22.82 5.99 26.05
N CYS A 24 -23.01 7.27 26.33
CA CYS A 24 -23.98 7.72 27.33
C CYS A 24 -24.61 9.03 26.86
N ALA A 25 -25.83 8.94 26.35
CA ALA A 25 -26.79 10.05 26.32
C ALA A 25 -28.17 9.49 26.70
N ASN A 26 -28.56 9.87 27.92
CA ASN A 26 -29.86 9.92 28.62
C ASN A 26 -31.17 10.00 27.80
N PRO A 27 -32.39 9.94 28.41
CA PRO A 27 -32.72 9.91 29.86
C PRO A 27 -33.75 8.85 30.29
N LEU A 28 -33.85 8.60 31.60
CA LEU A 28 -35.07 8.72 32.42
C LEU A 28 -34.76 8.25 33.86
N GLN A 29 -34.91 9.13 34.86
CA GLN A 29 -35.20 8.74 36.25
C GLN A 29 -36.71 8.46 36.38
N PRO A 30 -37.23 7.99 37.53
CA PRO A 30 -36.84 6.90 38.41
C PRO A 30 -37.99 5.85 38.51
N SER A 31 -37.70 4.55 38.69
CA SER A 31 -38.74 3.64 39.19
C SER A 31 -38.18 2.47 39.97
N LEU A 32 -38.27 2.59 41.28
CA LEU A 32 -38.64 1.44 42.12
C LEU A 32 -40.00 0.93 41.63
N THR A 33 -40.04 -0.13 40.82
CA THR A 33 -41.19 -1.04 40.73
C THR A 33 -40.75 -2.39 40.12
N SER A 34 -40.84 -3.42 40.95
CA SER A 34 -41.28 -4.79 40.64
C SER A 34 -41.17 -5.31 39.20
N GLY A 35 -40.39 -6.39 39.04
CA GLY A 35 -40.77 -7.54 38.20
C GLY A 35 -40.44 -7.48 36.70
N SER A 36 -39.47 -8.30 36.27
CA SER A 36 -39.57 -9.11 35.05
C SER A 36 -38.57 -10.29 35.21
N THR A 37 -39.03 -11.49 35.59
CA THR A 37 -39.52 -12.54 34.69
C THR A 37 -38.56 -12.88 33.54
N GLY A 38 -37.35 -13.32 33.88
CA GLY A 38 -36.64 -14.31 33.06
C GLY A 38 -37.32 -15.66 33.27
N ALA A 39 -38.05 -16.12 32.25
CA ALA A 39 -38.80 -17.35 32.28
C ALA A 39 -37.92 -18.54 32.68
N SER A 40 -38.33 -19.25 33.74
CA SER A 40 -37.79 -20.56 34.05
C SER A 40 -38.15 -21.52 32.91
N LYS A 41 -37.18 -21.87 32.05
CA LYS A 41 -37.30 -23.10 31.28
C LYS A 41 -37.14 -24.27 32.24
N SER A 42 -38.25 -24.91 32.58
CA SER A 42 -38.24 -26.29 33.06
C SER A 42 -37.67 -27.15 31.93
N LEU A 43 -36.55 -27.82 32.15
CA LEU A 43 -36.15 -28.93 31.28
C LEU A 43 -37.23 -30.01 31.45
N THR A 44 -38.14 -30.08 30.49
CA THR A 44 -39.06 -31.19 30.35
C THR A 44 -38.44 -32.13 29.34
N VAL A 45 -38.18 -33.37 29.75
CA VAL A 45 -37.64 -34.42 28.87
C VAL A 45 -38.59 -34.59 27.69
N GLY A 46 -38.12 -34.37 26.45
CA GLY A 46 -38.92 -34.62 25.25
C GLY A 46 -38.61 -33.84 23.96
N ASP A 47 -37.45 -33.18 23.80
CA ASP A 47 -37.09 -32.52 22.53
C ASP A 47 -36.06 -33.37 21.75
N PRO A 48 -36.36 -33.87 20.52
CA PRO A 48 -35.54 -34.86 19.83
C PRO A 48 -34.22 -34.34 19.21
N THR A 49 -33.81 -33.09 19.45
CA THR A 49 -32.60 -32.51 18.84
C THR A 49 -31.37 -32.38 19.75
N ILE A 50 -31.34 -33.03 20.92
CA ILE A 50 -30.21 -32.89 21.87
C ILE A 50 -29.54 -34.25 22.12
N VAL A 51 -28.26 -34.35 21.76
CA VAL A 51 -27.42 -35.54 21.92
C VAL A 51 -27.24 -35.86 23.42
N PRO A 52 -27.62 -37.05 23.89
CA PRO A 52 -27.52 -37.42 25.30
C PRO A 52 -26.07 -37.81 25.63
N GLY A 53 -25.44 -37.07 26.56
CA GLY A 53 -24.08 -37.38 26.98
C GLY A 53 -23.63 -36.82 28.33
N ASN A 54 -23.99 -35.60 28.73
CA ASN A 54 -23.27 -34.92 29.83
C ASN A 54 -24.11 -34.11 30.83
N TYR A 55 -25.31 -34.55 31.20
CA TYR A 55 -26.05 -33.89 32.28
C TYR A 55 -26.57 -34.86 33.33
N VAL A 56 -26.31 -34.52 34.60
CA VAL A 56 -26.94 -35.13 35.77
C VAL A 56 -28.44 -34.82 35.70
N SER A 57 -29.24 -35.85 35.46
CA SER A 57 -30.69 -35.83 35.65
C SER A 57 -30.98 -35.77 37.15
N LEU A 58 -31.57 -34.67 37.62
CA LEU A 58 -32.05 -34.51 38.98
C LEU A 58 -33.51 -34.96 39.02
N GLY A 59 -33.78 -36.05 39.73
CA GLY A 59 -35.13 -36.61 39.91
C GLY A 59 -36.11 -35.61 40.55
N THR A 60 -37.39 -35.78 40.24
CA THR A 60 -38.49 -34.88 40.60
C THR A 60 -39.01 -35.07 42.03
N GLY A 61 -39.05 -33.97 42.81
CA GLY A 61 -40.10 -33.69 43.81
C GLY A 61 -39.63 -33.20 45.20
N PRO A 62 -40.49 -32.49 45.98
CA PRO A 62 -41.41 -31.41 45.64
C PRO A 62 -40.83 -30.01 45.98
N GLN A 63 -41.33 -29.01 45.25
CA GLN A 63 -40.86 -27.62 45.26
C GLN A 63 -41.30 -26.82 46.49
N ASN A 64 -40.49 -25.80 46.85
CA ASN A 64 -41.03 -24.46 47.08
C ASN A 64 -40.02 -23.37 46.68
N LYS A 65 -40.47 -22.51 45.76
CA LYS A 65 -39.75 -21.36 45.17
C LYS A 65 -39.92 -20.11 46.02
N LYS A 66 -38.85 -19.32 46.17
CA LYS A 66 -38.75 -17.91 45.69
C LYS A 66 -37.39 -17.33 46.04
N ASP A 67 -36.87 -16.54 45.11
CA ASP A 67 -35.62 -15.74 45.12
C ASP A 67 -34.29 -16.48 44.81
N GLY A 68 -33.30 -15.71 44.37
CA GLY A 68 -32.38 -16.01 43.27
C GLY A 68 -31.41 -17.19 43.45
N THR A 69 -31.52 -18.15 42.53
CA THR A 69 -30.49 -19.13 42.10
C THR A 69 -29.67 -19.80 43.21
N THR A 70 -30.30 -20.75 43.92
CA THR A 70 -29.58 -21.78 44.68
C THR A 70 -30.25 -23.14 44.39
N VAL A 71 -29.50 -24.08 43.80
CA VAL A 71 -29.96 -25.45 43.61
C VAL A 71 -29.48 -26.27 44.81
N LEU A 72 -30.41 -26.68 45.67
CA LEU A 72 -30.15 -27.65 46.73
C LEU A 72 -29.94 -29.02 46.08
N VAL A 73 -28.76 -29.61 46.24
CA VAL A 73 -28.46 -30.95 45.74
C VAL A 73 -28.53 -31.94 46.91
N PRO A 74 -29.51 -32.88 46.92
CA PRO A 74 -29.51 -33.98 47.87
C PRO A 74 -28.33 -34.91 47.56
N GLY A 75 -27.46 -35.13 48.55
CA GLY A 75 -26.43 -36.20 48.59
C GLY A 75 -25.79 -36.58 47.25
N ALA A 76 -24.77 -35.84 46.82
CA ALA A 76 -24.09 -36.09 45.55
C ALA A 76 -23.33 -37.44 45.54
N SER A 77 -23.66 -38.30 44.57
CA SER A 77 -22.77 -39.37 44.08
C SER A 77 -22.69 -39.34 42.55
N SER A 78 -21.47 -39.60 42.07
CA SER A 78 -20.99 -39.91 40.71
C SER A 78 -21.44 -39.03 39.54
N ASN A 79 -20.60 -38.03 39.18
CA ASN A 79 -19.98 -37.85 37.84
C ASN A 79 -19.47 -36.40 37.64
N ILE A 80 -18.30 -36.08 38.22
CA ILE A 80 -17.55 -34.86 37.89
C ILE A 80 -16.14 -35.30 37.46
N ASP A 81 -15.96 -35.62 36.17
CA ASP A 81 -14.62 -35.87 35.60
C ASP A 81 -14.00 -34.55 35.13
N SER A 82 -13.53 -33.77 36.12
CA SER A 82 -12.54 -32.70 36.01
C SER A 82 -11.75 -32.72 37.32
N ALA A 83 -10.51 -32.21 37.39
CA ALA A 83 -9.65 -32.43 38.56
C ALA A 83 -10.34 -31.95 39.87
N ILE A 84 -10.86 -32.89 40.65
CA ILE A 84 -11.49 -32.64 41.95
C ILE A 84 -10.38 -32.66 43.00
N GLN A 85 -10.29 -31.62 43.84
CA GLN A 85 -9.45 -31.69 45.04
C GLN A 85 -10.21 -31.39 46.34
N GLU A 86 -10.10 -32.41 47.19
CA GLU A 86 -10.30 -32.62 48.62
C GLU A 86 -11.59 -32.20 49.33
N ILE A 87 -12.23 -33.24 49.87
CA ILE A 87 -13.26 -33.27 50.89
C ILE A 87 -12.52 -33.27 52.24
N ALA A 88 -12.40 -32.13 52.91
CA ALA A 88 -11.92 -32.11 54.30
C ALA A 88 -13.04 -32.64 55.20
N PRO A 89 -12.84 -33.75 55.94
CA PRO A 89 -13.90 -34.30 56.79
C PRO A 89 -14.19 -33.40 58.01
N ASP A 90 -13.19 -32.68 58.52
CA ASP A 90 -13.26 -32.11 59.87
C ASP A 90 -12.61 -30.71 60.06
N GLY A 91 -12.37 -29.92 59.00
CA GLY A 91 -11.70 -28.63 59.09
C GLY A 91 -12.43 -27.48 58.37
N TYR A 92 -12.74 -26.39 59.09
CA TYR A 92 -13.22 -25.14 58.50
C TYR A 92 -12.12 -24.47 57.65
N PRO A 93 -12.48 -23.63 56.64
CA PRO A 93 -11.48 -23.02 55.80
C PRO A 93 -10.75 -21.97 56.63
N VAL A 94 -9.44 -21.86 56.46
CA VAL A 94 -8.65 -20.86 57.17
C VAL A 94 -8.40 -19.67 56.25
N LEU A 95 -8.51 -18.47 56.80
CA LEU A 95 -8.21 -17.24 56.09
C LEU A 95 -6.76 -17.24 55.59
N ASN A 96 -6.56 -16.86 54.33
CA ASN A 96 -5.29 -16.86 53.61
C ASN A 96 -4.65 -18.24 53.42
N GLN A 97 -5.33 -19.33 53.75
CA GLN A 97 -4.85 -20.66 53.42
C GLN A 97 -5.11 -20.97 51.95
N LYS A 98 -4.11 -21.58 51.30
CA LYS A 98 -4.17 -22.02 49.91
C LYS A 98 -4.65 -23.48 49.84
N TYR A 99 -5.68 -23.74 49.03
CA TYR A 99 -6.26 -25.04 48.75
C TYR A 99 -6.21 -25.27 47.23
N GLY A 100 -5.17 -25.96 46.76
CA GLY A 100 -4.89 -26.06 45.33
C GLY A 100 -4.63 -24.68 44.71
N PRO A 101 -5.34 -24.28 43.63
CA PRO A 101 -5.20 -22.96 43.02
C PRO A 101 -5.94 -21.84 43.77
N LEU A 102 -6.79 -22.18 44.75
CA LEU A 102 -7.67 -21.27 45.46
C LEU A 102 -7.01 -20.76 46.74
N THR A 103 -7.16 -19.47 47.02
CA THR A 103 -6.83 -18.85 48.31
C THR A 103 -8.11 -18.26 48.91
N VAL A 104 -8.37 -18.57 50.18
CA VAL A 104 -9.49 -17.97 50.93
C VAL A 104 -9.09 -16.56 51.36
N THR A 105 -9.85 -15.55 50.92
CA THR A 105 -9.54 -14.14 51.19
C THR A 105 -10.39 -13.52 52.29
N LYS A 106 -11.50 -14.18 52.66
CA LYS A 106 -12.37 -13.76 53.76
C LYS A 106 -13.16 -14.95 54.31
N LEU A 107 -13.43 -14.96 55.61
CA LEU A 107 -14.34 -15.93 56.24
C LEU A 107 -15.63 -15.25 56.70
N TYR A 108 -16.74 -15.97 56.56
CA TYR A 108 -18.03 -15.58 57.11
C TYR A 108 -18.37 -16.50 58.27
N THR A 109 -18.47 -15.94 59.48
CA THR A 109 -18.65 -16.69 60.73
C THR A 109 -19.95 -16.34 61.43
N LYS A 110 -20.54 -17.32 62.10
CA LYS A 110 -21.64 -17.10 63.04
C LYS A 110 -21.11 -16.45 64.33
N SER A 111 -22.03 -15.98 65.17
CA SER A 111 -21.71 -15.54 66.54
C SER A 111 -21.09 -16.65 67.41
N THR A 112 -21.35 -17.91 67.07
CA THR A 112 -20.75 -19.10 67.70
C THR A 112 -19.31 -19.38 67.25
N GLY A 113 -18.79 -18.62 66.28
CA GLY A 113 -17.45 -18.81 65.71
C GLY A 113 -17.39 -19.81 64.54
N GLU A 114 -18.47 -20.53 64.25
CA GLU A 114 -18.53 -21.47 63.14
C GLU A 114 -18.52 -20.74 61.78
N VAL A 115 -17.73 -21.24 60.82
CA VAL A 115 -17.67 -20.67 59.46
C VAL A 115 -18.84 -21.22 58.63
N TYR A 116 -19.58 -20.35 57.95
CA TYR A 116 -20.68 -20.71 57.05
C TYR A 116 -20.43 -20.32 55.58
N GLY A 117 -19.36 -19.58 55.30
CA GLY A 117 -19.00 -19.19 53.95
C GLY A 117 -17.62 -18.55 53.89
N PHE A 118 -17.15 -18.27 52.69
CA PHE A 118 -15.89 -17.56 52.45
C PHE A 118 -15.87 -16.84 51.11
N ASP A 119 -15.01 -15.81 51.02
CA ASP A 119 -14.56 -15.25 49.74
C ASP A 119 -13.31 -15.99 49.29
N PHE A 120 -13.17 -16.13 47.98
CA PHE A 120 -12.00 -16.75 47.38
C PHE A 120 -11.45 -15.96 46.20
N VAL A 121 -10.16 -16.17 45.94
CA VAL A 121 -9.50 -15.91 44.66
C VAL A 121 -8.83 -17.20 44.19
N SER A 122 -8.72 -17.40 42.88
CA SER A 122 -8.13 -18.61 42.31
C SER A 122 -7.22 -18.28 41.13
N GLU A 123 -6.06 -18.93 41.11
CA GLU A 123 -5.07 -18.84 40.01
C GLU A 123 -5.57 -19.53 38.72
N ILE A 124 -6.58 -20.41 38.83
CA ILE A 124 -7.30 -20.96 37.68
C ILE A 124 -8.81 -20.80 37.81
N PRO A 125 -9.53 -20.67 36.67
CA PRO A 125 -10.98 -20.63 36.70
C PRO A 125 -11.57 -21.90 37.32
N ILE A 126 -12.36 -21.71 38.38
CA ILE A 126 -13.13 -22.77 39.03
C ILE A 126 -14.47 -22.88 38.32
N ILE A 127 -14.82 -24.06 37.83
CA ILE A 127 -16.07 -24.31 37.11
C ILE A 127 -17.20 -24.75 38.03
N GLY A 128 -16.87 -25.24 39.23
CA GLY A 128 -17.85 -25.69 40.22
C GLY A 128 -17.34 -25.58 41.65
N ILE A 129 -18.19 -25.11 42.57
CA ILE A 129 -17.96 -25.20 44.02
C ILE A 129 -19.20 -25.80 44.66
N TYR A 130 -19.05 -26.90 45.38
CA TYR A 130 -20.10 -27.46 46.22
C TYR A 130 -19.78 -27.17 47.68
N LEU A 131 -20.71 -26.58 48.41
CA LEU A 131 -20.57 -26.22 49.83
C LEU A 131 -21.71 -26.83 50.65
N LYS A 132 -21.39 -27.81 51.49
CA LYS A 132 -22.37 -28.54 52.32
C LYS A 132 -22.41 -27.98 53.73
N GLY A 133 -23.61 -27.81 54.28
CA GLY A 133 -23.80 -27.44 55.68
C GLY A 133 -25.16 -27.86 56.21
N GLY A 134 -25.22 -28.27 57.48
CA GLY A 134 -26.45 -28.67 58.15
C GLY A 134 -27.11 -29.92 57.55
N SER A 135 -28.36 -30.18 57.94
CA SER A 135 -29.16 -31.32 57.46
C SER A 135 -29.82 -31.09 56.09
N GLU A 136 -29.77 -29.86 55.56
CA GLU A 136 -30.52 -29.45 54.35
C GLU A 136 -29.77 -29.67 53.03
N GLY A 137 -28.56 -30.24 53.07
CA GLY A 137 -27.76 -30.54 51.88
C GLY A 137 -26.63 -29.54 51.65
N GLY A 138 -26.44 -29.11 50.40
CA GLY A 138 -25.39 -28.17 50.02
C GLY A 138 -25.74 -27.30 48.82
N ASN A 139 -25.05 -26.17 48.72
CA ASN A 139 -25.15 -25.23 47.60
C ASN A 139 -24.12 -25.59 46.53
N PHE A 140 -24.53 -25.62 45.26
CA PHE A 140 -23.61 -25.74 44.14
C PHE A 140 -23.53 -24.42 43.35
N TYR A 141 -22.32 -23.87 43.28
CA TYR A 141 -21.96 -22.70 42.50
C TYR A 141 -21.39 -23.17 41.16
N ASN A 142 -22.16 -23.00 40.09
CA ASN A 142 -21.74 -23.37 38.75
C ASN A 142 -21.22 -22.14 38.01
N SER A 143 -19.96 -22.20 37.55
CA SER A 143 -19.33 -21.15 36.75
C SER A 143 -18.85 -21.67 35.40
N SER A 144 -19.27 -22.87 35.00
CA SER A 144 -18.99 -23.44 33.68
C SER A 144 -19.60 -22.60 32.55
N PRO A 145 -18.98 -22.57 31.35
CA PRO A 145 -17.72 -23.23 30.97
C PRO A 145 -16.46 -22.40 31.23
N ASP A 146 -16.62 -21.10 31.50
CA ASP A 146 -15.52 -20.14 31.54
C ASP A 146 -14.79 -20.15 32.89
N GLY A 147 -15.49 -20.50 33.96
CA GLY A 147 -15.03 -20.58 35.34
C GLY A 147 -14.96 -19.21 36.03
N ALA A 148 -14.84 -19.22 37.35
CA ALA A 148 -14.67 -18.04 38.19
C ALA A 148 -13.27 -18.02 38.83
N THR A 149 -12.58 -16.88 38.76
CA THR A 149 -11.28 -16.64 39.42
C THR A 149 -11.43 -15.95 40.76
N SER A 150 -12.64 -15.54 41.14
CA SER A 150 -12.97 -15.05 42.47
C SER A 150 -14.47 -15.17 42.70
N GLY A 151 -14.88 -15.10 43.96
CA GLY A 151 -16.30 -15.09 44.31
C GLY A 151 -16.54 -15.26 45.80
N THR A 152 -17.82 -15.24 46.15
CA THR A 152 -18.31 -15.47 47.50
C THR A 152 -19.17 -16.73 47.49
N VAL A 153 -18.92 -17.64 48.42
CA VAL A 153 -19.71 -18.86 48.60
C VAL A 153 -20.17 -19.02 50.04
N VAL A 154 -21.40 -19.50 50.22
CA VAL A 154 -22.04 -19.72 51.52
C VAL A 154 -22.80 -21.05 51.51
N THR A 155 -22.99 -21.64 52.68
CA THR A 155 -23.81 -22.86 52.86
C THR A 155 -25.31 -22.55 52.75
N PRO A 156 -26.18 -23.57 52.63
CA PRO A 156 -27.62 -23.37 52.69
C PRO A 156 -28.08 -22.68 53.99
N LEU A 157 -29.20 -21.96 53.90
CA LEU A 157 -29.95 -21.51 55.08
C LEU A 157 -30.54 -22.71 55.83
N THR A 158 -30.68 -22.60 57.15
CA THR A 158 -31.31 -23.64 57.99
C THR A 158 -32.77 -23.31 58.30
N GLY A 159 -33.59 -24.32 58.56
CA GLY A 159 -34.95 -24.18 59.08
C GLY A 159 -36.04 -24.08 57.99
N LYS A 160 -37.28 -24.44 58.37
CA LYS A 160 -38.42 -24.44 57.46
C LYS A 160 -38.60 -23.06 56.79
N LEU A 161 -38.65 -23.05 55.46
CA LEU A 161 -38.87 -21.86 54.62
C LEU A 161 -37.73 -20.82 54.66
N GLY A 162 -36.49 -21.23 54.95
CA GLY A 162 -35.31 -20.34 54.85
C GLY A 162 -35.24 -19.24 55.92
N LYS A 163 -35.94 -19.43 57.05
CA LYS A 163 -35.99 -18.44 58.15
C LYS A 163 -34.86 -18.55 59.17
N GLY A 164 -34.01 -19.58 59.12
CA GLY A 164 -32.80 -19.68 59.93
C GLY A 164 -31.56 -19.18 59.17
N GLY A 165 -30.48 -18.93 59.90
CA GLY A 165 -29.21 -18.49 59.31
C GLY A 165 -28.50 -19.62 58.53
N ASN A 166 -27.45 -19.27 57.80
CA ASN A 166 -26.61 -20.23 57.08
C ASN A 166 -26.05 -21.30 58.01
N ALA A 167 -26.06 -22.56 57.57
CA ALA A 167 -25.51 -23.67 58.32
C ALA A 167 -23.99 -23.56 58.47
N ALA A 168 -23.39 -24.22 59.46
CA ALA A 168 -21.94 -24.32 59.47
C ALA A 168 -21.46 -25.19 58.30
N ILE A 169 -20.32 -24.84 57.70
CA ILE A 169 -19.67 -25.65 56.67
C ILE A 169 -19.30 -27.00 57.29
N SER A 170 -19.64 -28.08 56.60
CA SER A 170 -19.25 -29.45 56.97
C SER A 170 -18.38 -30.11 55.91
N HIS A 171 -18.61 -29.79 54.63
CA HIS A 171 -17.82 -30.31 53.52
C HIS A 171 -17.78 -29.27 52.40
N TRP A 172 -16.70 -29.27 51.63
CA TRP A 172 -16.64 -28.56 50.35
C TRP A 172 -16.01 -29.44 49.28
N ILE A 173 -16.29 -29.10 48.03
CA ILE A 173 -15.67 -29.70 46.85
C ILE A 173 -15.46 -28.59 45.84
N PHE A 174 -14.29 -28.55 45.23
CA PHE A 174 -13.97 -27.64 44.14
C PHE A 174 -13.72 -28.46 42.87
N ALA A 175 -14.21 -27.94 41.74
CA ALA A 175 -13.99 -28.48 40.42
C ALA A 175 -13.38 -27.39 39.52
N TRP A 176 -12.27 -27.71 38.89
CA TRP A 176 -11.60 -26.82 37.93
C TRP A 176 -11.16 -27.61 36.69
N VAL A 177 -11.03 -26.89 35.58
CA VAL A 177 -10.49 -27.47 34.35
C VAL A 177 -9.00 -27.19 34.30
N PRO A 178 -8.13 -28.22 34.38
CA PRO A 178 -6.71 -28.06 34.19
C PRO A 178 -6.43 -27.63 32.74
N ARG A 179 -6.08 -26.35 32.52
CA ARG A 179 -5.66 -25.82 31.21
C ARG A 179 -4.17 -25.49 31.24
N PRO A 180 -3.41 -25.75 30.16
CA PRO A 180 -2.04 -25.30 30.05
C PRO A 180 -2.02 -23.77 30.03
N LEU A 181 -1.05 -23.18 30.72
CA LEU A 181 -0.79 -21.75 30.63
C LEU A 181 0.00 -21.48 29.34
N VAL A 182 -0.46 -20.52 28.54
CA VAL A 182 0.20 -20.10 27.32
C VAL A 182 0.73 -18.68 27.53
N THR A 183 1.98 -18.45 27.20
CA THR A 183 2.55 -17.10 27.06
C THR A 183 3.23 -16.98 25.70
N LEU A 184 3.34 -15.76 25.20
CA LEU A 184 4.05 -15.53 23.94
C LEU A 184 4.75 -14.17 23.92
N THR A 185 5.84 -14.11 23.15
CA THR A 185 6.50 -12.86 22.75
C THR A 185 6.14 -12.51 21.31
N ALA A 186 6.23 -11.24 20.93
CA ALA A 186 5.97 -10.79 19.57
C ALA A 186 6.96 -9.68 19.19
N ASN A 187 7.76 -9.94 18.16
CA ASN A 187 8.73 -9.00 17.62
C ASN A 187 8.47 -8.81 16.12
N ALA A 188 8.12 -7.58 15.72
CA ALA A 188 7.82 -7.22 14.35
C ALA A 188 9.07 -6.69 13.63
N THR A 189 9.31 -7.20 12.43
CA THR A 189 10.46 -6.84 11.59
C THR A 189 10.03 -6.69 10.14
N PHE A 190 10.72 -5.83 9.40
CA PHE A 190 10.48 -5.61 7.98
C PHE A 190 11.81 -5.27 7.31
N ASP A 191 11.85 -5.45 6.00
CA ASP A 191 12.98 -5.06 5.15
C ASP A 191 12.63 -3.79 4.37
N ARG A 192 13.64 -3.07 3.88
CA ARG A 192 13.44 -1.85 3.06
C ARG A 192 14.32 -1.87 1.82
N ASP A 193 13.69 -1.63 0.68
CA ASP A 193 14.38 -1.32 -0.58
C ASP A 193 14.35 0.18 -0.84
N TRP A 194 15.43 0.69 -1.43
CA TRP A 194 15.54 2.07 -1.85
C TRP A 194 15.52 2.15 -3.38
N ASN A 195 14.62 2.96 -3.93
CA ASN A 195 14.55 3.26 -5.35
C ASN A 195 15.07 4.67 -5.62
N TRP A 196 15.77 4.83 -6.73
CA TRP A 196 16.40 6.08 -7.12
C TRP A 196 15.78 6.63 -8.39
N THR A 197 15.83 7.94 -8.55
CA THR A 197 15.43 8.64 -9.77
C THR A 197 16.62 9.39 -10.30
N ILE A 198 16.73 9.50 -11.63
CA ILE A 198 17.79 10.28 -12.26
C ILE A 198 17.19 11.18 -13.34
N GLN A 199 17.64 12.42 -13.34
CA GLN A 199 17.35 13.43 -14.34
C GLN A 199 18.67 14.01 -14.82
N LYS A 200 18.69 14.44 -16.09
CA LYS A 200 19.83 15.09 -16.67
C LYS A 200 19.39 16.27 -17.51
N THR A 201 20.01 17.41 -17.28
CA THR A 201 19.80 18.62 -18.06
C THR A 201 21.12 19.18 -18.53
N ASN A 202 21.06 20.00 -19.57
CA ASN A 202 22.18 20.81 -20.01
C ASN A 202 21.77 22.28 -20.08
N SER A 203 22.73 23.15 -19.85
CA SER A 203 22.59 24.60 -20.06
C SER A 203 23.72 25.04 -20.96
N LEU A 204 23.37 25.74 -22.04
CA LEU A 204 24.31 26.37 -22.96
C LEU A 204 24.56 27.81 -22.49
N ALA A 205 25.81 28.28 -22.57
CA ALA A 205 26.19 29.63 -22.13
C ALA A 205 25.57 30.75 -23.00
N ASP A 206 25.07 30.43 -24.20
CA ASP A 206 24.40 31.36 -25.12
C ASP A 206 22.90 31.55 -24.81
N GLY A 207 22.37 30.84 -23.80
CA GLY A 207 20.95 30.88 -23.43
C GLY A 207 20.01 30.17 -24.41
N ASN A 208 20.53 29.47 -25.43
CA ASN A 208 19.71 28.66 -26.33
C ASN A 208 19.25 27.36 -25.65
N SER A 209 18.05 26.92 -26.02
CA SER A 209 17.54 25.60 -25.65
C SER A 209 18.18 24.52 -26.52
N SER A 210 18.42 23.33 -25.95
CA SER A 210 18.96 22.14 -26.63
C SER A 210 18.08 21.63 -27.81
N ALA A 211 16.96 22.31 -28.09
CA ALA A 211 16.03 22.04 -29.17
C ALA A 211 16.44 22.65 -30.52
N LYS A 212 17.51 23.46 -30.56
CA LYS A 212 18.07 24.01 -31.81
C LYS A 212 19.58 23.72 -31.89
N PRO A 213 20.14 23.48 -33.09
CA PRO A 213 21.57 23.28 -33.22
C PRO A 213 22.32 24.55 -32.81
N ALA A 214 23.27 24.40 -31.88
CA ALA A 214 24.22 25.46 -31.58
C ALA A 214 25.13 25.66 -32.81
N MET A 215 25.16 26.89 -33.32
CA MET A 215 25.90 27.25 -34.52
C MET A 215 27.32 27.68 -34.13
N MET A 216 28.34 26.94 -34.57
CA MET A 216 29.75 27.17 -34.21
C MET A 216 30.60 27.55 -35.43
N VAL A 217 31.61 28.41 -35.27
CA VAL A 217 32.64 28.64 -36.30
C VAL A 217 33.75 27.59 -36.13
N ALA A 218 34.42 27.23 -37.23
CA ALA A 218 35.56 26.33 -37.17
C ALA A 218 36.64 26.87 -36.20
N GLY A 219 37.02 26.06 -35.21
CA GLY A 219 37.95 26.43 -34.15
C GLY A 219 37.31 26.90 -32.84
N ASP A 220 35.98 27.12 -32.81
CA ASP A 220 35.27 27.50 -31.59
C ASP A 220 35.13 26.33 -30.61
N SER A 221 34.88 26.66 -29.34
CA SER A 221 34.40 25.74 -28.31
C SER A 221 33.09 26.23 -27.71
N LEU A 222 32.17 25.31 -27.45
CA LEU A 222 30.89 25.56 -26.80
C LEU A 222 30.95 25.03 -25.36
N PRO A 223 30.98 25.92 -24.33
CA PRO A 223 30.87 25.48 -22.95
C PRO A 223 29.43 25.04 -22.65
N VAL A 224 29.29 23.82 -22.14
CA VAL A 224 28.03 23.22 -21.73
C VAL A 224 28.14 22.82 -20.26
N THR A 225 27.20 23.29 -19.45
CA THR A 225 27.07 22.84 -18.07
C THR A 225 26.02 21.74 -18.01
N TYR A 226 26.43 20.53 -17.63
CA TYR A 226 25.52 19.42 -17.38
C TYR A 226 25.16 19.34 -15.91
N THR A 227 23.88 19.13 -15.62
CA THR A 227 23.40 18.87 -14.27
C THR A 227 22.73 17.50 -14.24
N VAL A 228 23.19 16.64 -13.34
CA VAL A 228 22.60 15.32 -13.05
C VAL A 228 22.01 15.37 -11.66
N SER A 229 20.71 15.17 -11.54
CA SER A 229 20.00 15.26 -10.26
C SER A 229 19.04 14.09 -10.07
N GLY A 230 18.60 13.90 -8.84
CA GLY A 230 17.73 12.78 -8.50
C GLY A 230 17.36 12.77 -7.02
N ALA A 231 16.52 11.80 -6.66
CA ALA A 231 16.09 11.58 -5.30
C ALA A 231 15.91 10.10 -5.00
N ALA A 232 16.07 9.75 -3.71
CA ALA A 232 15.78 8.44 -3.18
C ALA A 232 14.33 8.36 -2.66
N SER A 233 13.71 7.21 -2.88
CA SER A 233 12.43 6.82 -2.28
C SER A 233 12.58 5.41 -1.71
N SER A 234 11.68 4.98 -0.83
CA SER A 234 11.78 3.64 -0.24
C SER A 234 10.45 2.91 -0.21
N VAL A 235 10.54 1.59 -0.25
CA VAL A 235 9.41 0.68 -0.12
C VAL A 235 9.76 -0.35 0.96
N ASP A 236 8.90 -0.45 1.97
CA ASP A 236 9.02 -1.48 3.01
C ASP A 236 8.40 -2.80 2.50
N LYS A 237 9.04 -3.94 2.79
CA LYS A 237 8.61 -5.28 2.37
C LYS A 237 8.92 -6.34 3.45
N ASN A 238 8.55 -7.60 3.19
CA ASN A 238 8.85 -8.76 4.05
C ASN A 238 8.40 -8.55 5.52
N PHE A 239 7.16 -8.12 5.72
CA PHE A 239 6.60 -7.89 7.05
C PHE A 239 6.46 -9.21 7.81
N LEU A 240 7.17 -9.33 8.93
CA LEU A 240 7.29 -10.57 9.68
C LEU A 240 7.16 -10.31 11.19
N VAL A 241 6.32 -11.11 11.86
CA VAL A 241 6.24 -11.17 13.32
C VAL A 241 6.78 -12.51 13.78
N GLN A 242 7.77 -12.48 14.67
CA GLN A 242 8.37 -13.68 15.25
C GLN A 242 8.36 -13.61 16.76
N GLY A 243 8.40 -14.77 17.39
CA GLY A 243 8.55 -14.85 18.83
C GLY A 243 8.57 -16.29 19.30
N VAL A 244 8.36 -16.45 20.60
CA VAL A 244 8.36 -17.74 21.28
C VAL A 244 7.01 -17.90 21.96
N VAL A 245 6.31 -19.00 21.68
CA VAL A 245 5.16 -19.46 22.46
C VAL A 245 5.67 -20.41 23.53
N THR A 246 5.43 -20.12 24.80
CA THR A 246 5.72 -21.02 25.91
C THR A 246 4.43 -21.62 26.43
N VAL A 247 4.37 -22.94 26.47
CA VAL A 247 3.24 -23.68 27.04
C VAL A 247 3.70 -24.37 28.31
N THR A 248 3.05 -24.05 29.42
CA THR A 248 3.35 -24.60 30.75
C THR A 248 2.23 -25.51 31.18
N ASN A 249 2.55 -26.76 31.50
CA ASN A 249 1.65 -27.68 32.18
C ASN A 249 1.78 -27.47 33.70
N PRO A 250 0.85 -26.77 34.35
CA PRO A 250 0.98 -26.29 35.73
C PRO A 250 1.06 -27.41 36.78
N ALA A 251 1.53 -27.09 37.99
CA ALA A 251 1.78 -28.06 39.05
C ALA A 251 0.53 -28.77 39.60
N TYR A 252 -0.65 -28.17 39.46
CA TYR A 252 -1.93 -28.79 39.83
C TYR A 252 -2.42 -29.83 38.82
N ASN A 253 -1.83 -29.88 37.62
CA ASN A 253 -2.12 -30.94 36.66
C ASN A 253 -1.30 -32.16 37.05
N LYS A 254 -1.97 -33.18 37.61
CA LYS A 254 -1.34 -34.47 37.97
C LYS A 254 -1.11 -35.37 36.75
N THR A 255 -1.54 -34.94 35.56
CA THR A 255 -1.41 -35.64 34.29
C THR A 255 -0.61 -34.81 33.29
N SER A 256 0.04 -35.49 32.36
CA SER A 256 0.72 -34.83 31.24
C SER A 256 -0.27 -34.19 30.28
N ALA A 257 0.07 -33.04 29.71
CA ALA A 257 -0.70 -32.40 28.65
C ALA A 257 -0.17 -32.86 27.27
N ILE A 258 -1.08 -33.17 26.34
CA ILE A 258 -0.72 -33.55 24.97
C ILE A 258 -1.25 -32.49 24.02
N LEU A 259 -0.35 -31.83 23.30
CA LEU A 259 -0.73 -30.86 22.26
C LEU A 259 -0.56 -31.50 20.89
N SER A 260 -1.56 -31.37 20.03
CA SER A 260 -1.51 -31.80 18.62
C SER A 260 -1.05 -30.69 17.67
N GLY A 261 -1.01 -29.44 18.15
CA GLY A 261 -0.50 -28.30 17.40
C GLY A 261 -0.70 -26.98 18.16
N ILE A 262 -0.25 -25.89 17.56
CA ILE A 262 -0.50 -24.51 18.01
C ILE A 262 -0.87 -23.69 16.78
N ASN A 263 -2.04 -23.06 16.82
CA ASN A 263 -2.50 -22.16 15.77
C ASN A 263 -2.03 -20.73 16.07
N ILE A 264 -1.40 -20.08 15.09
CA ILE A 264 -0.97 -18.69 15.19
C ILE A 264 -1.87 -17.83 14.29
N ALA A 265 -2.59 -16.90 14.91
CA ALA A 265 -3.42 -15.92 14.21
C ALA A 265 -2.77 -14.54 14.28
N VAL A 266 -2.68 -13.88 13.13
CA VAL A 266 -2.24 -12.49 12.98
C VAL A 266 -3.18 -11.76 12.02
N PRO A 267 -3.30 -10.42 12.09
CA PRO A 267 -4.09 -9.65 11.14
C PRO A 267 -3.52 -9.79 9.73
N ASN A 268 -4.37 -10.12 8.75
CA ASN A 268 -4.02 -10.18 7.32
C ASN A 268 -2.73 -10.98 7.02
N GLY A 269 -2.58 -12.11 7.70
CA GLY A 269 -1.39 -12.93 7.56
C GLY A 269 -1.61 -14.36 8.02
N SER A 270 -0.55 -15.15 7.92
CA SER A 270 -0.53 -16.54 8.37
C SER A 270 0.70 -16.80 9.22
N GLY A 271 0.53 -17.48 10.35
CA GLY A 271 1.62 -17.90 11.21
C GLY A 271 1.82 -19.41 11.22
N ALA A 272 3.07 -19.81 11.39
CA ALA A 272 3.48 -21.20 11.57
C ALA A 272 4.34 -21.33 12.83
N VAL A 273 4.25 -22.49 13.47
CA VAL A 273 5.05 -22.85 14.65
C VAL A 273 6.08 -23.89 14.23
N GLU A 274 7.31 -23.70 14.68
CA GLU A 274 8.38 -24.68 14.53
C GLU A 274 8.32 -25.70 15.67
N GLY A 275 8.18 -26.97 15.33
CA GLY A 275 8.14 -28.04 16.32
C GLY A 275 7.59 -29.35 15.76
N ILE A 276 7.82 -30.43 16.50
CA ILE A 276 7.23 -31.74 16.22
C ILE A 276 6.01 -31.92 17.11
N PHE A 277 4.87 -32.24 16.50
CA PHE A 277 3.63 -32.56 17.19
C PHE A 277 3.17 -33.98 16.82
N PRO A 278 2.46 -34.70 17.72
CA PRO A 278 2.05 -34.26 19.05
C PRO A 278 3.22 -34.19 20.03
N VAL A 279 3.11 -33.29 21.02
CA VAL A 279 4.12 -33.10 22.08
C VAL A 279 3.49 -33.38 23.44
N THR A 280 4.22 -34.11 24.30
CA THR A 280 3.82 -34.38 25.68
C THR A 280 4.56 -33.46 26.64
N ILE A 281 3.81 -32.70 27.44
CA ILE A 281 4.35 -31.82 28.48
C ILE A 281 4.05 -32.48 29.82
N ALA A 282 5.09 -32.90 30.54
CA ALA A 282 4.94 -33.59 31.82
C ALA A 282 4.15 -32.75 32.84
N ALA A 283 3.49 -33.44 33.78
CA ALA A 283 2.85 -32.82 34.94
C ALA A 283 3.87 -32.00 35.78
N GLY A 284 3.38 -31.10 36.64
CA GLY A 284 4.25 -30.52 37.69
C GLY A 284 4.97 -29.20 37.34
N ALA A 285 4.34 -28.29 36.60
CA ALA A 285 4.93 -27.01 36.13
C ALA A 285 6.04 -27.16 35.08
N SER A 286 5.98 -28.21 34.26
CA SER A 286 6.89 -28.37 33.12
C SER A 286 6.50 -27.41 31.99
N SER A 287 7.47 -26.84 31.29
CA SER A 287 7.25 -25.90 30.17
C SER A 287 7.96 -26.36 28.90
N VAL A 288 7.36 -26.11 27.75
CA VAL A 288 7.98 -26.27 26.43
C VAL A 288 7.80 -24.97 25.65
N ALA A 289 8.86 -24.55 24.95
CA ALA A 289 8.89 -23.34 24.15
C ALA A 289 8.98 -23.69 22.65
N PHE A 290 8.21 -22.98 21.84
CA PHE A 290 8.18 -23.13 20.38
C PHE A 290 8.42 -21.78 19.73
N ASN A 291 9.36 -21.72 18.78
CA ASN A 291 9.49 -20.56 17.91
C ASN A 291 8.30 -20.52 16.96
N TYR A 292 7.85 -19.31 16.64
CA TYR A 292 6.88 -19.12 15.57
C TYR A 292 7.30 -17.98 14.68
N SER A 293 6.80 -18.01 13.45
CA SER A 293 6.91 -16.91 12.50
C SER A 293 5.59 -16.69 11.79
N ALA A 294 5.24 -15.43 11.56
CA ALA A 294 4.02 -15.05 10.86
C ALA A 294 4.31 -13.95 9.86
N SER A 295 3.98 -14.20 8.59
CA SER A 295 4.15 -13.21 7.50
C SER A 295 2.87 -12.41 7.33
N LEU A 296 3.01 -11.10 7.14
CA LEU A 296 1.91 -10.15 6.94
C LEU A 296 1.97 -9.56 5.53
N THR A 297 0.82 -9.17 4.98
CA THR A 297 0.74 -8.53 3.66
C THR A 297 1.03 -7.03 3.69
N SER A 298 1.01 -6.40 4.88
CA SER A 298 1.21 -4.95 5.05
C SER A 298 1.87 -4.61 6.38
N LYS A 299 2.47 -3.42 6.45
CA LYS A 299 3.05 -2.85 7.68
C LYS A 299 1.96 -2.35 8.62
N THR A 300 1.28 -3.27 9.29
CA THR A 300 0.16 -2.94 10.16
C THR A 300 0.41 -3.47 11.56
N ASP A 301 0.43 -2.57 12.53
CA ASP A 301 0.54 -2.92 13.95
C ASP A 301 -0.68 -3.74 14.40
N GLY A 302 -0.50 -4.57 15.41
CA GLY A 302 -1.59 -5.44 15.85
C GLY A 302 -1.21 -6.33 17.01
N ALA A 303 -1.91 -7.46 17.09
CA ALA A 303 -1.65 -8.50 18.06
C ALA A 303 -1.57 -9.86 17.38
N VAL A 304 -0.69 -10.70 17.88
CA VAL A 304 -0.62 -12.12 17.52
C VAL A 304 -1.31 -12.91 18.62
N THR A 305 -2.09 -13.92 18.23
CA THR A 305 -2.74 -14.86 19.15
C THR A 305 -2.24 -16.26 18.88
N ALA A 306 -1.71 -16.92 19.91
CA ALA A 306 -1.35 -18.33 19.87
C ALA A 306 -2.42 -19.14 20.60
N THR A 307 -3.00 -20.13 19.93
CA THR A 307 -4.02 -21.02 20.48
C THR A 307 -3.54 -22.46 20.42
N THR A 308 -3.42 -23.09 21.58
CA THR A 308 -3.05 -24.51 21.67
C THR A 308 -4.18 -25.40 21.14
N VAL A 309 -3.81 -26.44 20.40
CA VAL A 309 -4.72 -27.47 19.91
C VAL A 309 -4.52 -28.74 20.73
N SER A 310 -5.60 -29.20 21.35
CA SER A 310 -5.59 -30.37 22.23
C SER A 310 -5.40 -31.66 21.43
N GLY A 311 -4.57 -32.58 21.93
CA GLY A 311 -4.55 -33.97 21.49
C GLY A 311 -5.69 -34.78 22.11
N SER A 312 -5.79 -36.08 21.75
CA SER A 312 -6.72 -37.01 22.39
C SER A 312 -6.35 -37.17 23.88
N GLY A 313 -7.20 -36.64 24.78
CA GLY A 313 -7.02 -36.71 26.23
C GLY A 313 -7.28 -35.37 26.95
N ASN A 314 -8.55 -35.06 27.22
CA ASN A 314 -9.09 -34.16 28.26
C ASN A 314 -8.34 -32.87 28.67
N VAL A 315 -7.58 -32.22 27.80
CA VAL A 315 -7.06 -30.87 28.03
C VAL A 315 -7.79 -29.89 27.13
N VAL A 316 -8.39 -28.83 27.71
CA VAL A 316 -9.09 -27.79 26.95
C VAL A 316 -8.07 -26.83 26.35
N SER A 317 -8.24 -26.49 25.07
CA SER A 317 -7.43 -25.50 24.35
C SER A 317 -7.38 -24.18 25.12
N ASN A 318 -6.20 -23.58 25.22
CA ASN A 318 -6.00 -22.25 25.78
C ASN A 318 -5.24 -21.36 24.78
N SER A 319 -5.40 -20.04 24.92
CA SER A 319 -4.79 -19.06 24.05
C SER A 319 -4.16 -17.91 24.82
N ALA A 320 -3.17 -17.28 24.22
CA ALA A 320 -2.63 -16.01 24.70
C ALA A 320 -2.40 -15.07 23.52
N SER A 321 -2.44 -13.76 23.80
CA SER A 321 -2.19 -12.71 22.81
C SER A 321 -1.07 -11.79 23.25
N ALA A 322 -0.25 -11.33 22.30
CA ALA A 322 0.76 -10.31 22.51
C ALA A 322 0.68 -9.25 21.41
N SER A 323 0.73 -7.98 21.81
CA SER A 323 0.77 -6.86 20.88
C SER A 323 2.16 -6.71 20.27
N PHE A 324 2.21 -6.27 19.01
CA PHE A 324 3.44 -5.89 18.32
C PHE A 324 3.22 -4.57 17.56
N ALA A 325 4.32 -3.84 17.36
CA ALA A 325 4.33 -2.65 16.52
C ALA A 325 5.60 -2.65 15.66
N PHE A 326 5.47 -2.24 14.40
CA PHE A 326 6.62 -2.08 13.52
C PHE A 326 7.38 -0.80 13.87
N GLY A 327 8.68 -0.93 14.10
CA GLY A 327 9.56 0.22 14.29
C GLY A 327 9.78 1.04 13.00
N THR A 328 10.56 2.11 13.13
CA THR A 328 11.06 2.89 11.99
C THR A 328 12.31 2.29 11.35
N THR A 329 13.05 1.49 12.12
CA THR A 329 14.30 0.85 11.70
C THR A 329 14.00 -0.51 11.05
N PRO A 330 14.33 -0.68 9.76
CA PRO A 330 14.23 -1.97 9.08
C PRO A 330 15.28 -2.95 9.61
N LYS A 331 14.98 -4.25 9.51
CA LYS A 331 15.91 -5.34 9.83
C LYS A 331 17.04 -5.41 8.80
N ASN A 332 16.69 -5.38 7.52
CA ASN A 332 17.63 -5.32 6.42
C ASN A 332 17.31 -4.13 5.49
N GLN A 333 18.35 -3.54 4.90
CA GLN A 333 18.22 -2.46 3.91
C GLN A 333 19.00 -2.82 2.65
N PHE A 334 18.41 -2.51 1.50
CA PHE A 334 18.97 -2.77 0.17
C PHE A 334 19.05 -1.46 -0.63
N ASP A 335 19.97 -1.38 -1.58
CA ASP A 335 20.14 -0.23 -2.49
C ASP A 335 20.37 1.14 -1.81
N THR A 336 21.05 1.13 -0.66
CA THR A 336 21.22 2.35 0.19
C THR A 336 22.11 3.43 -0.43
N SER A 337 22.80 3.12 -1.53
CA SER A 337 23.61 4.08 -2.28
C SER A 337 23.68 3.71 -3.75
N ILE A 338 24.04 4.68 -4.59
CA ILE A 338 24.22 4.54 -6.02
C ILE A 338 25.59 5.05 -6.46
N VAL A 339 26.18 4.37 -7.44
CA VAL A 339 27.32 4.89 -8.21
C VAL A 339 26.77 5.53 -9.47
N ILE A 340 27.11 6.80 -9.70
CA ILE A 340 26.65 7.55 -10.86
C ILE A 340 27.78 7.69 -11.85
N SER A 341 27.52 7.25 -13.07
CA SER A 341 28.43 7.33 -14.20
C SER A 341 27.82 8.16 -15.32
N ASP A 342 28.69 8.67 -16.19
CA ASP A 342 28.36 9.58 -17.25
C ASP A 342 29.12 9.18 -18.51
N SER A 343 28.39 8.93 -19.60
CA SER A 343 28.95 8.55 -20.89
C SER A 343 28.62 9.61 -21.92
N LEU A 344 29.66 10.29 -22.39
CA LEU A 344 29.57 11.31 -23.40
C LEU A 344 30.08 10.74 -24.72
N VAL A 345 29.25 10.46 -25.72
CA VAL A 345 29.72 9.87 -26.98
C VAL A 345 30.42 10.97 -27.82
N PRO A 346 31.67 10.78 -28.29
CA PRO A 346 32.43 9.52 -28.38
C PRO A 346 33.45 9.22 -27.25
N ALA A 347 33.49 10.00 -26.17
CA ALA A 347 34.32 9.73 -25.00
C ALA A 347 33.86 8.51 -24.18
N ALA A 348 34.80 7.93 -23.42
CA ALA A 348 34.52 6.82 -22.51
C ALA A 348 33.69 7.28 -21.30
N ALA A 349 32.92 6.34 -20.74
CA ALA A 349 32.17 6.57 -19.51
C ALA A 349 33.10 6.88 -18.32
N ARG A 350 32.68 7.81 -17.46
CA ARG A 350 33.38 8.19 -16.23
C ARG A 350 32.44 8.21 -15.04
N THR A 351 32.94 7.89 -13.85
CA THR A 351 32.18 8.07 -12.61
C THR A 351 32.16 9.55 -12.24
N ILE A 352 30.95 10.09 -12.00
CA ILE A 352 30.76 11.52 -11.66
C ILE A 352 30.41 11.73 -10.19
N GLY A 353 29.94 10.70 -9.48
CA GLY A 353 29.64 10.83 -8.07
C GLY A 353 29.10 9.57 -7.42
N LEU A 354 28.99 9.64 -6.09
CA LEU A 354 28.33 8.68 -5.24
C LEU A 354 27.20 9.40 -4.51
N ALA A 355 26.00 8.81 -4.49
CA ALA A 355 24.88 9.31 -3.69
C ALA A 355 24.43 8.23 -2.70
N GLY A 356 24.07 8.64 -1.50
CA GLY A 356 23.61 7.75 -0.42
C GLY A 356 22.52 8.39 0.42
N LEU A 357 21.96 7.64 1.36
CA LEU A 357 20.78 8.05 2.14
C LEU A 357 20.95 9.35 2.96
N THR A 358 22.19 9.80 3.17
CA THR A 358 22.44 11.06 3.89
C THR A 358 22.02 12.29 3.09
N SER A 359 21.83 12.19 1.77
CA SER A 359 21.51 13.36 0.94
C SER A 359 20.03 13.48 0.56
N GLY A 360 19.25 12.40 0.50
CA GLY A 360 17.81 12.37 0.16
C GLY A 360 17.49 12.77 -1.29
N ALA A 361 18.02 13.92 -1.73
CA ALA A 361 18.20 14.34 -3.09
C ALA A 361 19.69 14.54 -3.39
N TYR A 362 20.10 14.38 -4.64
CA TYR A 362 21.47 14.64 -5.09
C TYR A 362 21.47 15.51 -6.33
N SER A 363 22.55 16.27 -6.51
CA SER A 363 22.79 17.07 -7.71
C SER A 363 24.29 17.18 -7.94
N PHE A 364 24.73 16.80 -9.13
CA PHE A 364 26.11 16.93 -9.59
C PHE A 364 26.11 17.82 -10.82
N THR A 365 26.95 18.84 -10.81
CA THR A 365 27.13 19.75 -11.93
C THR A 365 28.57 19.69 -12.39
N TYR A 366 28.77 19.58 -13.69
CA TYR A 366 30.11 19.66 -14.29
C TYR A 366 30.05 20.36 -15.64
N ASP A 367 31.13 21.03 -15.97
CA ASP A 367 31.28 21.71 -17.25
C ASP A 367 32.01 20.82 -18.25
N TYR A 368 31.62 20.94 -19.51
CA TYR A 368 32.25 20.28 -20.64
C TYR A 368 32.31 21.24 -21.83
N SER A 369 33.49 21.39 -22.43
CA SER A 369 33.68 22.21 -23.63
C SER A 369 33.65 21.33 -24.87
N ILE A 370 32.64 21.50 -25.72
CA ILE A 370 32.53 20.77 -26.99
C ILE A 370 33.28 21.56 -28.07
N SER A 371 34.21 20.92 -28.78
CA SER A 371 34.91 21.54 -29.91
C SER A 371 34.05 21.53 -31.17
N ALA A 372 34.18 22.58 -31.99
CA ALA A 372 33.53 22.64 -33.30
C ALA A 372 33.89 21.40 -34.15
N PRO A 373 32.92 20.76 -34.83
CA PRO A 373 33.22 19.63 -35.70
C PRO A 373 34.02 20.05 -36.95
N ALA A 374 34.44 19.08 -37.77
CA ALA A 374 35.04 19.37 -39.08
C ALA A 374 33.97 19.85 -40.09
N ALA A 375 34.36 20.74 -41.02
CA ALA A 375 33.46 21.41 -41.96
C ALA A 375 32.42 20.48 -42.63
N GLY A 376 31.14 20.88 -42.61
CA GLY A 376 30.05 20.20 -43.32
C GLY A 376 29.26 19.15 -42.54
N ALA A 377 29.61 18.85 -41.28
CA ALA A 377 28.90 17.86 -40.47
C ALA A 377 28.07 18.51 -39.34
N ALA A 378 26.78 18.16 -39.25
CA ALA A 378 26.02 18.29 -38.01
C ALA A 378 26.42 17.12 -37.08
N VAL A 379 26.73 17.42 -35.83
CA VAL A 379 27.13 16.42 -34.84
C VAL A 379 26.16 16.44 -33.66
N LEU A 380 25.66 15.25 -33.33
CA LEU A 380 24.90 15.01 -32.11
C LEU A 380 25.85 14.54 -31.02
N ILE A 381 26.00 15.33 -29.97
CA ILE A 381 26.71 14.90 -28.76
C ILE A 381 25.68 14.31 -27.82
N GLN A 382 25.72 13.00 -27.69
CA GLN A 382 24.88 12.28 -26.75
C GLN A 382 25.56 12.22 -25.39
N ASN A 383 24.81 12.61 -24.35
CA ASN A 383 25.32 12.57 -23.00
C ASN A 383 24.36 11.83 -22.07
N THR A 384 24.71 10.60 -21.70
CA THR A 384 23.87 9.74 -20.87
C THR A 384 24.48 9.59 -19.50
N ALA A 385 23.79 10.10 -18.47
CA ALA A 385 24.10 9.74 -17.09
C ALA A 385 23.35 8.46 -16.74
N SER A 386 23.98 7.58 -15.99
CA SER A 386 23.41 6.33 -15.50
C SER A 386 23.79 6.12 -14.05
N TYR A 387 22.98 5.37 -13.32
CA TYR A 387 23.34 4.90 -12.00
C TYR A 387 23.17 3.39 -11.88
N VAL A 388 23.94 2.82 -10.98
CA VAL A 388 23.78 1.43 -10.51
C VAL A 388 23.74 1.49 -9.00
N ALA A 389 22.68 0.95 -8.41
CA ALA A 389 22.58 0.82 -6.98
C ALA A 389 23.61 -0.18 -6.45
N SER A 390 24.23 0.16 -5.32
CA SER A 390 25.10 -0.74 -4.59
C SER A 390 24.26 -1.51 -3.57
N THR A 391 24.21 -2.83 -3.72
CA THR A 391 23.58 -3.71 -2.74
C THR A 391 24.61 -4.41 -1.86
N SER A 392 24.18 -4.80 -0.67
CA SER A 392 24.95 -5.62 0.26
C SER A 392 24.96 -7.12 -0.12
N ASP A 393 24.03 -7.56 -0.98
CA ASP A 393 23.87 -8.94 -1.44
C ASP A 393 24.55 -9.24 -2.79
N GLY A 394 25.12 -8.23 -3.45
CA GLY A 394 25.92 -8.38 -4.66
C GLY A 394 25.17 -8.29 -5.98
N GLU A 395 23.83 -8.20 -5.98
CA GLU A 395 23.04 -7.94 -7.19
C GLU A 395 22.35 -6.58 -7.14
N ALA A 396 22.77 -5.66 -8.01
CA ALA A 396 22.18 -4.33 -8.14
C ALA A 396 20.78 -4.41 -8.77
N ASN A 397 19.75 -4.24 -7.95
CA ASN A 397 18.34 -4.40 -8.34
C ASN A 397 17.73 -3.12 -8.93
N ASP A 398 18.33 -1.94 -8.66
CA ASP A 398 17.90 -0.67 -9.23
C ASP A 398 18.97 -0.04 -10.14
N ARG A 399 18.53 0.37 -11.33
CA ARG A 399 19.33 1.00 -12.38
C ARG A 399 18.46 1.99 -13.14
N GLY A 400 19.06 3.12 -13.48
CA GLY A 400 18.38 4.12 -14.30
C GLY A 400 19.37 4.93 -15.11
N SER A 401 18.85 5.57 -16.15
CA SER A 401 19.64 6.44 -17.02
C SER A 401 18.81 7.63 -17.49
N ALA A 402 19.47 8.77 -17.64
CA ALA A 402 18.90 9.97 -18.24
C ALA A 402 19.88 10.56 -19.26
N THR A 403 19.33 10.95 -20.41
CA THR A 403 20.11 11.46 -21.53
C THR A 403 19.77 12.93 -21.76
N SER A 404 20.80 13.73 -22.02
CA SER A 404 20.64 15.15 -22.35
C SER A 404 21.60 15.49 -23.49
N ASP A 405 21.04 15.63 -24.69
CA ASP A 405 21.83 15.76 -25.91
C ASP A 405 22.06 17.23 -26.28
N VAL A 406 23.16 17.47 -26.99
CA VAL A 406 23.47 18.76 -27.60
C VAL A 406 23.67 18.58 -29.09
N TRP A 407 22.88 19.31 -29.89
CA TRP A 407 23.01 19.35 -31.34
C TRP A 407 23.94 20.49 -31.73
N ILE A 408 24.96 20.20 -32.54
CA ILE A 408 25.92 21.20 -33.04
C ILE A 408 25.94 21.16 -34.55
N LYS A 409 25.97 22.34 -35.16
CA LYS A 409 26.21 22.49 -36.59
C LYS A 409 27.27 23.56 -36.79
N LEU A 410 28.23 23.30 -37.68
CA LEU A 410 29.12 24.36 -38.12
C LEU A 410 28.32 25.40 -38.90
N ASN A 411 28.56 26.67 -38.59
CA ASN A 411 28.44 27.72 -39.57
C ASN A 411 29.43 27.37 -40.68
N GLU A 412 28.93 26.80 -41.77
CA GLU A 412 29.65 26.88 -43.02
C GLU A 412 29.99 28.36 -43.18
N THR A 413 31.29 28.67 -43.29
CA THR A 413 31.75 30.01 -43.63
C THR A 413 30.80 30.52 -44.70
N THR A 414 30.22 31.70 -44.48
CA THR A 414 29.55 32.44 -45.52
C THR A 414 30.59 32.65 -46.62
N THR A 415 30.74 31.68 -47.53
CA THR A 415 31.03 32.01 -48.90
C THR A 415 29.98 33.07 -49.22
N PRO A 416 30.40 34.25 -49.71
CA PRO A 416 29.45 35.32 -50.01
C PRO A 416 28.28 34.70 -50.76
N PRO A 417 27.03 35.12 -50.47
CA PRO A 417 25.87 34.56 -51.15
C PRO A 417 26.21 34.47 -52.64
N PRO A 418 25.94 33.35 -53.33
CA PRO A 418 26.25 33.26 -54.75
C PRO A 418 25.68 34.52 -55.38
N VAL A 419 26.56 35.37 -55.90
CA VAL A 419 26.16 36.54 -56.65
C VAL A 419 25.60 35.97 -57.93
N PHE A 420 24.33 35.57 -57.91
CA PHE A 420 23.61 35.29 -59.13
C PHE A 420 23.48 36.63 -59.87
N PRO A 421 23.73 36.63 -61.18
CA PRO A 421 23.54 37.82 -62.00
C PRO A 421 22.10 38.33 -61.84
N PRO A 422 21.89 39.65 -61.79
CA PRO A 422 20.55 40.21 -61.67
C PRO A 422 19.79 40.01 -62.98
N SER A 423 19.01 38.94 -63.09
CA SER A 423 17.71 38.93 -63.79
C SER A 423 17.06 37.55 -63.65
N THR A 424 15.77 37.56 -63.31
CA THR A 424 14.82 36.43 -63.22
C THR A 424 14.93 35.49 -62.00
N SER A 425 14.65 35.98 -60.78
CA SER A 425 14.07 35.10 -59.76
C SER A 425 12.61 34.85 -60.12
N HIS A 426 12.30 33.68 -60.68
CA HIS A 426 10.91 33.32 -60.91
C HIS A 426 10.28 32.98 -59.54
N ASN A 427 9.17 33.62 -59.20
CA ASN A 427 8.47 33.40 -57.94
C ASN A 427 7.13 32.75 -58.24
N ASP A 428 7.02 31.47 -57.94
CA ASP A 428 5.80 30.69 -58.16
C ASP A 428 5.18 30.21 -56.85
N THR A 429 3.87 30.02 -56.92
CA THR A 429 3.12 29.29 -55.91
C THR A 429 3.34 27.79 -56.07
N GLY A 430 3.67 27.11 -54.97
CA GLY A 430 3.82 25.67 -54.91
C GLY A 430 2.83 25.02 -53.95
N TRP A 431 2.32 23.85 -54.33
CA TRP A 431 1.45 23.01 -53.50
C TRP A 431 1.97 21.57 -53.44
N ALA A 432 1.88 20.98 -52.26
CA ALA A 432 2.25 19.59 -52.05
C ALA A 432 1.10 18.64 -52.41
N ARG A 433 1.41 17.60 -53.18
CA ARG A 433 0.47 16.55 -53.61
C ARG A 433 1.05 15.17 -53.38
N LEU A 434 0.32 14.31 -52.66
CA LEU A 434 0.61 12.88 -52.58
C LEU A 434 0.27 12.17 -53.90
N ASP A 435 0.94 11.06 -54.18
CA ASP A 435 0.64 10.23 -55.35
C ASP A 435 -0.75 9.57 -55.24
N HIS A 436 -1.17 9.28 -54.02
CA HIS A 436 -2.49 8.75 -53.67
C HIS A 436 -3.06 9.53 -52.47
N TYR A 437 -4.39 9.56 -52.31
CA TYR A 437 -5.06 10.30 -51.22
C TYR A 437 -4.89 11.82 -51.29
N TYR A 438 -5.00 12.40 -52.48
CA TYR A 438 -5.13 13.85 -52.65
C TYR A 438 -6.55 14.21 -53.08
N LEU A 439 -6.98 15.42 -52.75
CA LEU A 439 -8.20 16.05 -53.25
C LEU A 439 -7.82 17.36 -53.93
N ASP A 440 -8.29 17.51 -55.16
CA ASP A 440 -8.14 18.71 -55.96
C ASP A 440 -9.10 19.81 -55.50
N PHE A 441 -8.58 21.02 -55.33
CA PHE A 441 -9.40 22.15 -54.90
C PHE A 441 -10.51 22.51 -55.91
N MET A 442 -10.25 22.32 -57.21
CA MET A 442 -11.21 22.62 -58.26
C MET A 442 -12.13 21.44 -58.53
N ALA A 443 -11.55 20.26 -58.80
CA ALA A 443 -12.31 19.10 -59.27
C ALA A 443 -13.05 18.36 -58.14
N ASP A 444 -12.46 18.26 -56.95
CA ASP A 444 -13.02 17.45 -55.86
C ASP A 444 -13.72 18.29 -54.78
N LEU A 445 -13.30 19.55 -54.60
CA LEU A 445 -13.82 20.46 -53.56
C LEU A 445 -14.67 21.61 -54.09
N ASP A 446 -14.77 21.78 -55.42
CA ASP A 446 -15.55 22.81 -56.11
C ASP A 446 -15.29 24.24 -55.57
N LEU A 447 -14.03 24.57 -55.29
CA LEU A 447 -13.63 25.90 -54.77
C LEU A 447 -13.57 26.97 -55.88
N GLY A 448 -13.96 26.64 -57.10
CA GLY A 448 -13.96 27.54 -58.26
C GLY A 448 -12.66 27.53 -59.06
N ALA A 449 -12.77 27.88 -60.36
CA ALA A 449 -11.73 27.63 -61.37
C ALA A 449 -10.38 28.37 -61.18
N ASN A 450 -10.30 29.32 -60.26
CA ASN A 450 -9.08 30.08 -59.97
C ASN A 450 -8.33 29.57 -58.72
N ASN A 451 -8.91 28.61 -58.00
CA ASN A 451 -8.39 28.10 -56.73
C ASN A 451 -7.79 26.72 -56.93
N TRP A 452 -6.56 26.66 -57.45
CA TRP A 452 -5.84 25.43 -57.75
C TRP A 452 -4.88 25.03 -56.62
N GLY A 453 -4.56 23.74 -56.56
CA GLY A 453 -3.77 23.13 -55.49
C GLY A 453 -4.46 21.89 -54.91
N TRP A 454 -3.87 21.36 -53.85
CA TRP A 454 -4.28 20.09 -53.27
C TRP A 454 -4.30 20.11 -51.74
N THR A 455 -5.25 19.37 -51.19
CA THR A 455 -5.20 18.86 -49.81
C THR A 455 -5.01 17.35 -49.86
N ASN A 456 -4.43 16.79 -48.82
CA ASN A 456 -3.97 15.40 -48.80
C ASN A 456 -4.61 14.68 -47.61
N GLY A 457 -5.38 13.63 -47.87
CA GLY A 457 -6.06 12.80 -46.89
C GLY A 457 -7.37 12.20 -47.40
N PRO A 458 -8.09 11.45 -46.55
CA PRO A 458 -7.82 11.23 -45.13
C PRO A 458 -6.61 10.30 -44.89
N LEU A 459 -5.75 10.65 -43.94
CA LEU A 459 -4.53 9.91 -43.58
C LEU A 459 -4.62 9.36 -42.16
N SER A 460 -4.36 8.07 -41.98
CA SER A 460 -4.12 7.48 -40.66
C SER A 460 -2.70 7.78 -40.18
N ALA A 461 -2.40 7.45 -38.92
CA ALA A 461 -1.02 7.50 -38.41
C ALA A 461 -0.05 6.75 -39.35
N GLY A 462 1.10 7.36 -39.61
CA GLY A 462 2.04 6.92 -40.64
C GLY A 462 2.95 8.05 -41.12
N THR A 463 3.84 7.72 -42.06
CA THR A 463 4.71 8.70 -42.74
C THR A 463 4.34 8.76 -44.21
N TYR A 464 4.15 9.97 -44.73
CA TYR A 464 3.71 10.22 -46.10
C TYR A 464 4.59 11.29 -46.72
N THR A 465 5.01 11.09 -47.98
CA THR A 465 5.82 12.07 -48.72
C THR A 465 5.04 12.57 -49.92
N ALA A 466 4.76 13.86 -49.94
CA ALA A 466 4.11 14.56 -51.02
C ALA A 466 5.14 15.29 -51.88
N ASN A 467 4.93 15.30 -53.19
CA ASN A 467 5.73 16.08 -54.12
C ASN A 467 5.29 17.54 -54.09
N LEU A 468 6.23 18.49 -53.97
CA LEU A 468 5.97 19.93 -54.00
C LEU A 468 6.14 20.45 -55.42
N TYR A 469 5.02 20.81 -56.06
CA TYR A 469 5.02 21.33 -57.43
C TYR A 469 4.86 22.84 -57.46
N ALA A 470 5.87 23.57 -57.95
CA ALA A 470 5.81 25.02 -58.17
C ALA A 470 5.21 25.33 -59.55
N GLY A 471 4.27 26.26 -59.62
CA GLY A 471 3.69 26.72 -60.88
C GLY A 471 2.70 25.73 -61.53
N ALA A 472 2.18 24.75 -60.79
CA ALA A 472 1.20 23.78 -61.28
C ALA A 472 -0.22 24.36 -61.39
N ALA A 473 -0.36 25.47 -62.12
CA ALA A 473 -1.62 26.18 -62.28
C ALA A 473 -2.72 25.26 -62.79
N GLN A 474 -3.95 25.48 -62.30
CA GLN A 474 -5.13 24.63 -62.59
C GLN A 474 -4.94 23.17 -62.13
N SER A 475 -4.07 22.94 -61.15
CA SER A 475 -3.76 21.62 -60.61
C SER A 475 -3.24 20.64 -61.67
N ASP A 476 -2.57 21.17 -62.69
CA ASP A 476 -1.96 20.36 -63.73
C ASP A 476 -0.46 20.19 -63.44
N ILE A 477 -0.08 19.01 -62.95
CA ILE A 477 1.32 18.73 -62.60
C ILE A 477 2.26 18.76 -63.81
N THR A 478 1.73 18.63 -65.04
CA THR A 478 2.56 18.73 -66.26
C THR A 478 2.98 20.16 -66.57
N LYS A 479 2.27 21.15 -66.01
CA LYS A 479 2.63 22.58 -66.06
C LYS A 479 3.56 22.99 -64.91
N GLY A 480 3.59 22.20 -63.84
CA GLY A 480 4.39 22.48 -62.65
C GLY A 480 5.82 21.94 -62.74
N LYS A 481 6.71 22.56 -61.96
CA LYS A 481 8.07 22.06 -61.72
C LYS A 481 8.15 21.36 -60.37
N LEU A 482 8.78 20.18 -60.32
CA LEU A 482 9.03 19.47 -59.07
C LEU A 482 10.11 20.20 -58.26
N ALA A 483 9.67 21.08 -57.37
CA ALA A 483 10.53 21.97 -56.59
C ALA A 483 11.11 21.30 -55.34
N GLY A 484 10.51 20.20 -54.88
CA GLY A 484 10.95 19.49 -53.68
C GLY A 484 9.92 18.49 -53.20
N THR A 485 9.98 18.16 -51.91
CA THR A 485 9.05 17.25 -51.23
C THR A 485 8.60 17.82 -49.89
N VAL A 486 7.41 17.43 -49.45
CA VAL A 486 6.87 17.66 -48.11
C VAL A 486 6.61 16.32 -47.44
N THR A 487 7.31 16.03 -46.35
CA THR A 487 7.13 14.79 -45.59
C THR A 487 6.30 15.06 -44.35
N LEU A 488 5.19 14.34 -44.20
CA LEU A 488 4.34 14.34 -43.01
C LEU A 488 4.59 13.06 -42.22
N LYS A 489 4.94 13.20 -40.94
CA LYS A 489 5.06 12.12 -39.96
C LYS A 489 3.97 12.28 -38.89
N TYR A 490 3.01 11.37 -38.85
CA TYR A 490 1.88 11.39 -37.93
C TYR A 490 1.92 10.21 -36.96
N GLU A 491 2.19 10.49 -35.69
CA GLU A 491 2.37 9.51 -34.60
C GLU A 491 1.14 9.49 -33.67
N GLY A 492 -0.06 9.47 -34.25
CA GLY A 492 -1.34 9.36 -33.52
C GLY A 492 -1.81 10.65 -32.85
N SER A 493 -0.94 11.33 -32.07
CA SER A 493 -1.26 12.62 -31.44
C SER A 493 -0.38 13.78 -31.91
N ASN A 494 0.78 13.48 -32.52
CA ASN A 494 1.77 14.45 -32.96
C ASN A 494 1.98 14.36 -34.46
N VAL A 495 2.02 15.50 -35.13
CA VAL A 495 2.28 15.63 -36.57
C VAL A 495 3.49 16.52 -36.79
N THR A 496 4.50 15.99 -37.48
CA THR A 496 5.66 16.75 -37.97
C THR A 496 5.59 16.84 -39.48
N VAL A 497 5.68 18.05 -40.03
CA VAL A 497 5.68 18.30 -41.48
C VAL A 497 6.97 19.00 -41.88
N THR A 498 7.74 18.42 -42.79
CA THR A 498 9.05 18.92 -43.21
C THR A 498 9.07 19.18 -44.71
N TYR A 499 9.41 20.40 -45.10
CA TYR A 499 9.68 20.81 -46.49
C TYR A 499 11.16 20.58 -46.82
N SER A 500 11.45 20.04 -47.99
CA SER A 500 12.82 19.82 -48.49
C SER A 500 12.89 20.15 -49.97
N MET A 501 13.70 21.13 -50.34
CA MET A 501 13.79 21.64 -51.71
C MET A 501 14.81 20.87 -52.53
N ASN A 502 14.47 20.63 -53.81
CA ASN A 502 15.41 20.14 -54.80
C ASN A 502 16.46 21.22 -55.11
N SER A 503 17.63 20.80 -55.59
CA SER A 503 18.70 21.73 -55.99
C SER A 503 18.19 22.77 -56.99
N GLY A 504 18.52 24.05 -56.74
CA GLY A 504 18.08 25.19 -57.55
C GLY A 504 16.74 25.80 -57.14
N TYR A 505 16.02 25.20 -56.18
CA TYR A 505 14.77 25.75 -55.64
C TYR A 505 14.93 26.20 -54.18
N TYR A 506 14.21 27.26 -53.82
CA TYR A 506 14.28 27.85 -52.50
C TYR A 506 12.91 28.30 -52.01
N LEU A 507 12.73 28.31 -50.69
CA LEU A 507 11.52 28.75 -50.00
C LEU A 507 11.66 30.23 -49.60
N LYS A 508 10.63 31.00 -49.93
CA LYS A 508 10.42 32.38 -49.45
C LYS A 508 9.33 32.45 -48.38
N GLU A 509 8.37 31.54 -48.44
CA GLU A 509 7.26 31.48 -47.49
C GLU A 509 6.67 30.07 -47.51
N THR A 510 6.21 29.59 -46.37
CA THR A 510 5.51 28.32 -46.23
C THR A 510 4.23 28.54 -45.43
N GLN A 511 3.18 27.81 -45.79
CA GLN A 511 1.89 27.83 -45.10
C GLN A 511 1.34 26.42 -45.02
N LEU A 512 0.88 26.02 -43.84
CA LEU A 512 0.48 24.66 -43.55
C LEU A 512 -0.85 24.62 -42.80
N TYR A 513 -1.76 23.80 -43.31
CA TYR A 513 -2.94 23.33 -42.60
C TYR A 513 -2.80 21.84 -42.27
N VAL A 514 -3.13 21.46 -41.03
CA VAL A 514 -3.35 20.07 -40.62
C VAL A 514 -4.61 20.04 -39.76
N GLY A 515 -5.57 19.18 -40.09
CA GLY A 515 -6.84 19.09 -39.36
C GLY A 515 -7.66 17.86 -39.73
N THR A 516 -8.81 17.69 -39.07
CA THR A 516 -9.74 16.57 -39.33
C THR A 516 -10.70 16.84 -40.50
N ASP A 517 -10.84 18.12 -40.88
CA ASP A 517 -11.57 18.59 -42.05
C ASP A 517 -10.65 18.62 -43.28
N LYS A 518 -11.20 18.56 -44.50
CA LYS A 518 -10.41 18.56 -45.74
C LYS A 518 -9.54 19.81 -45.91
N LEU A 519 -10.02 20.96 -45.44
CA LEU A 519 -9.39 22.28 -45.48
C LEU A 519 -9.93 23.14 -44.32
N PRO A 520 -9.28 24.26 -43.96
CA PRO A 520 -9.86 25.20 -43.03
C PRO A 520 -11.14 25.83 -43.62
N LYS A 521 -12.07 26.23 -42.75
CA LYS A 521 -13.32 26.90 -43.15
C LYS A 521 -13.28 28.39 -42.82
N LYS A 522 -13.73 29.23 -43.74
CA LYS A 522 -14.02 30.66 -43.52
C LYS A 522 -15.49 30.91 -43.83
N ASN A 523 -16.23 31.48 -42.87
CA ASN A 523 -17.67 31.71 -42.97
C ASN A 523 -18.48 30.45 -43.36
N GLY A 524 -18.08 29.28 -42.84
CA GLY A 524 -18.76 28.00 -43.06
C GLY A 524 -18.36 27.25 -44.34
N ALA A 525 -17.60 27.86 -45.26
CA ALA A 525 -17.13 27.22 -46.50
C ALA A 525 -15.62 26.93 -46.44
N TYR A 526 -15.16 25.86 -47.12
CA TYR A 526 -13.73 25.55 -47.23
C TYR A 526 -12.98 26.68 -47.95
N THR A 527 -11.73 26.95 -47.53
CA THR A 527 -10.86 27.94 -48.17
C THR A 527 -9.49 27.35 -48.50
N SER A 528 -9.01 27.63 -49.71
CA SER A 528 -7.68 27.29 -50.19
C SER A 528 -6.69 28.46 -50.12
N SER A 529 -7.10 29.60 -49.55
CA SER A 529 -6.24 30.78 -49.47
C SER A 529 -5.04 30.51 -48.56
N PRO A 530 -3.79 30.62 -49.05
CA PRO A 530 -2.60 30.26 -48.27
C PRO A 530 -2.51 30.95 -46.90
N GLY A 531 -2.82 32.25 -46.84
CA GLY A 531 -2.83 33.02 -45.59
C GLY A 531 -3.91 32.62 -44.58
N LEU A 532 -4.80 31.70 -44.93
CA LEU A 532 -5.86 31.17 -44.05
C LEU A 532 -5.62 29.70 -43.64
N LEU A 533 -4.47 29.10 -44.00
CA LEU A 533 -4.11 27.74 -43.60
C LEU A 533 -3.75 27.60 -42.11
N GLY A 534 -3.47 28.72 -41.44
CA GLY A 534 -3.30 28.78 -39.98
C GLY A 534 -1.85 28.81 -39.52
N ASN A 535 -0.99 27.96 -40.08
CA ASN A 535 0.46 27.96 -39.78
C ASN A 535 1.23 28.60 -40.93
N GLN A 536 2.19 29.48 -40.64
CA GLN A 536 2.99 30.15 -41.67
C GLN A 536 4.40 30.52 -41.17
N HIS A 537 5.41 30.44 -42.04
CA HIS A 537 6.75 30.98 -41.81
C HIS A 537 7.20 31.84 -42.99
N SER A 538 7.85 32.97 -42.70
CA SER A 538 8.55 33.78 -43.69
C SER A 538 10.02 33.34 -43.75
N LEU A 539 10.52 33.10 -44.95
CA LEU A 539 11.83 32.50 -45.19
C LEU A 539 12.62 33.37 -46.20
N ASN A 540 13.94 33.22 -46.22
CA ASN A 540 14.80 33.93 -47.16
C ASN A 540 15.74 32.95 -47.84
N TYR A 541 15.37 32.51 -49.04
CA TYR A 541 16.09 31.51 -49.83
C TYR A 541 16.41 30.22 -49.05
N ALA A 542 15.47 29.74 -48.22
CA ALA A 542 15.70 28.53 -47.42
C ALA A 542 15.55 27.26 -48.27
N THR A 543 16.34 26.23 -48.02
CA THR A 543 16.23 24.93 -48.71
C THR A 543 15.38 23.90 -47.93
N SER A 544 14.95 24.24 -46.71
CA SER A 544 14.10 23.40 -45.87
C SER A 544 13.30 24.23 -44.86
N ASP A 545 12.17 23.70 -44.40
CA ASP A 545 11.37 24.26 -43.29
C ASP A 545 10.61 23.14 -42.56
N SER A 546 10.15 23.36 -41.33
CA SER A 546 9.41 22.34 -40.57
C SER A 546 8.38 22.91 -39.60
N TYR A 547 7.28 22.17 -39.42
CA TYR A 547 6.23 22.41 -38.42
C TYR A 547 6.06 21.19 -37.52
N THR A 548 5.78 21.43 -36.24
CA THR A 548 5.38 20.38 -35.28
C THR A 548 4.09 20.80 -34.60
N LEU A 549 3.06 19.97 -34.73
CA LEU A 549 1.70 20.22 -34.24
C LEU A 549 1.24 19.02 -33.39
N THR A 550 0.43 19.26 -32.36
CA THR A 550 -0.06 18.23 -31.43
C THR A 550 -1.58 18.31 -31.27
N GLY A 551 -2.18 17.27 -30.70
CA GLY A 551 -3.62 17.24 -30.36
C GLY A 551 -4.51 16.62 -31.44
N PHE A 552 -3.95 15.82 -32.35
CA PHE A 552 -4.72 15.11 -33.36
C PHE A 552 -5.20 13.75 -32.87
N SER A 553 -6.25 13.23 -33.49
CA SER A 553 -6.70 11.85 -33.34
C SER A 553 -7.53 11.46 -34.57
N GLY A 554 -7.57 10.16 -34.89
CA GLY A 554 -8.28 9.67 -36.07
C GLY A 554 -7.59 10.06 -37.38
N TYR A 555 -8.37 10.15 -38.45
CA TYR A 555 -7.87 10.55 -39.77
C TYR A 555 -7.65 12.06 -39.86
N ILE A 556 -6.55 12.46 -40.51
CA ILE A 556 -6.22 13.86 -40.74
C ILE A 556 -6.13 14.19 -42.23
N TYR A 557 -6.24 15.46 -42.56
CA TYR A 557 -5.90 16.05 -43.84
C TYR A 557 -4.80 17.09 -43.64
N PHE A 558 -3.96 17.28 -44.66
CA PHE A 558 -3.01 18.39 -44.68
C PHE A 558 -2.95 19.09 -46.04
N ALA A 559 -2.81 20.41 -46.00
CA ALA A 559 -2.58 21.24 -47.17
C ALA A 559 -1.31 22.06 -46.94
N ALA A 560 -0.30 21.85 -47.79
CA ALA A 560 1.02 22.45 -47.68
C ALA A 560 1.30 23.32 -48.90
N HIS A 561 1.47 24.61 -48.66
CA HIS A 561 1.73 25.64 -49.67
C HIS A 561 3.09 26.27 -49.44
N ALA A 562 3.76 26.68 -50.52
CA ALA A 562 5.00 27.44 -50.46
C ALA A 562 5.07 28.52 -51.54
N LYS A 563 5.78 29.62 -51.25
CA LYS A 563 6.33 30.52 -52.28
C LYS A 563 7.72 30.04 -52.63
N VAL A 564 7.91 29.63 -53.89
CA VAL A 564 9.13 28.99 -54.39
C VAL A 564 9.88 29.93 -55.32
N LEU A 565 11.18 30.06 -55.09
CA LEU A 565 12.13 30.80 -55.92
C LEU A 565 13.02 29.82 -56.67
N TYR A 566 13.25 30.05 -57.96
CA TYR A 566 14.18 29.29 -58.79
C TYR A 566 14.54 30.02 -60.08
#